data_AF-A0A9X4CDX8-F1
#
_entry.id   AF-A0A9X4CDX8-F1
#
_cell.length_a   1.000
_cell.length_b   1.000
_cell.length_c   1.000
_cell.angle_alpha   90.00
_cell.angle_beta   90.00
_cell.angle_gamma   90.00
#
_symmetry.space_group_name_H-M   'P 1'
#
loop_
_entity.id
_entity.type
_entity.pdbx_description
1 polymer ?
#
loop_
_entity_poly.entity_id
_entity_poly.type
_entity_poly.pdbx_seq_one_letter_code
_entity_poly.pdbx_strand_id
1 'polypeptide(L)'
;MRNSEMALGADQAQWLKQYYFMRAACSAAWVVAAFALAPSSMAIAAALLVAYPTWDAAANYLDALWSGGLNRNRTQGLNVLVSLATTIAVILALQVSMNWVLGIFGAWAILSGLLQLGTALRRWKRFGAQWAMVLSGGQSALAGGFFIYQAAMPAVPSIANVAGYAAVGAIYFLVSAVWLTVGTWRRSAAL
;
A
#
# COMPACT_ATOMS: atom_id res chain seq x y z
N MET A 1 -18.47 -12.25 -27.84
CA MET A 1 -17.14 -12.44 -27.20
C MET A 1 -16.33 -11.15 -27.11
N ARG A 2 -16.10 -10.41 -28.22
CA ARG A 2 -15.30 -9.16 -28.19
C ARG A 2 -15.93 -8.01 -27.37
N ASN A 3 -17.24 -7.80 -27.47
CA ASN A 3 -17.94 -6.76 -26.69
C ASN A 3 -17.94 -7.03 -25.18
N SER A 4 -18.04 -8.30 -24.76
CA SER A 4 -17.97 -8.73 -23.37
C SER A 4 -16.56 -8.55 -22.78
N GLU A 5 -15.50 -8.78 -23.56
CA GLU A 5 -14.12 -8.52 -23.12
C GLU A 5 -13.82 -7.02 -22.96
N MET A 6 -14.35 -6.19 -23.84
CA MET A 6 -14.22 -4.72 -23.73
C MET A 6 -14.93 -4.17 -22.50
N ALA A 7 -16.14 -4.67 -22.19
CA ALA A 7 -16.89 -4.28 -20.98
C ALA A 7 -16.13 -4.68 -19.70
N LEU A 8 -15.63 -5.92 -19.62
CA LEU A 8 -14.81 -6.40 -18.49
C LEU A 8 -13.54 -5.56 -18.28
N GLY A 9 -12.90 -5.13 -19.37
CA GLY A 9 -11.73 -4.25 -19.30
C GLY A 9 -12.06 -2.83 -18.79
N ALA A 10 -13.22 -2.30 -19.15
CA ALA A 10 -13.69 -0.99 -18.68
C ALA A 10 -14.06 -1.02 -17.19
N ASP A 11 -14.77 -2.07 -16.74
CA ASP A 11 -15.13 -2.27 -15.34
C ASP A 11 -13.87 -2.42 -14.47
N GLN A 12 -12.87 -3.18 -14.94
CA GLN A 12 -11.62 -3.36 -14.22
C GLN A 12 -10.79 -2.06 -14.15
N ALA A 13 -10.80 -1.23 -15.20
CA ALA A 13 -10.14 0.07 -15.18
C ALA A 13 -10.83 1.05 -14.21
N GLN A 14 -12.17 1.03 -14.17
CA GLN A 14 -12.96 1.85 -13.26
C GLN A 14 -12.72 1.42 -11.80
N TRP A 15 -12.73 0.12 -11.52
CA TRP A 15 -12.36 -0.44 -10.22
C TRP A 15 -10.95 0.00 -9.81
N LEU A 16 -9.96 -0.14 -10.69
CA LEU A 16 -8.57 0.20 -10.38
C LEU A 16 -8.39 1.68 -10.00
N LYS A 17 -9.14 2.57 -10.65
CA LYS A 17 -9.20 4.00 -10.29
C LYS A 17 -9.76 4.18 -8.88
N GLN A 18 -10.92 3.59 -8.58
CA GLN A 18 -11.55 3.68 -7.26
C GLN A 18 -10.65 3.09 -6.17
N TYR A 19 -10.01 1.96 -6.45
CA TYR A 19 -9.04 1.31 -5.60
C TYR A 19 -7.88 2.25 -5.24
N TYR A 20 -7.26 2.92 -6.22
CA TYR A 20 -6.17 3.85 -5.93
C TYR A 20 -6.62 5.11 -5.17
N PHE A 21 -7.81 5.64 -5.44
CA PHE A 21 -8.37 6.72 -4.61
C PHE A 21 -8.60 6.28 -3.17
N MET A 22 -9.17 5.09 -2.96
CA MET A 22 -9.38 4.51 -1.63
C MET A 22 -8.05 4.32 -0.89
N ARG A 23 -7.02 3.78 -1.56
CA ARG A 23 -5.67 3.65 -1.00
C ARG A 23 -5.09 5.00 -0.59
N ALA A 24 -5.18 6.00 -1.47
CA ALA A 24 -4.68 7.35 -1.19
C ALA A 24 -5.41 7.99 0.00
N ALA A 25 -6.75 7.92 0.03
CA ALA A 25 -7.56 8.51 1.08
C ALA A 25 -7.29 7.87 2.45
N CYS A 26 -7.26 6.54 2.52
CA CYS A 26 -6.97 5.84 3.77
C CYS A 26 -5.53 6.07 4.24
N SER A 27 -4.54 6.09 3.34
CA SER A 27 -3.16 6.42 3.70
C SER A 27 -3.04 7.87 4.20
N ALA A 28 -3.68 8.83 3.55
CA ALA A 28 -3.68 10.23 3.99
C ALA A 28 -4.36 10.39 5.36
N ALA A 29 -5.53 9.77 5.56
CA ALA A 29 -6.24 9.79 6.84
C ALA A 29 -5.41 9.15 7.96
N TRP A 30 -4.74 8.02 7.68
CA TRP A 30 -3.85 7.39 8.63
C TRP A 30 -2.66 8.28 8.99
N VAL A 31 -2.02 8.92 8.00
CA VAL A 31 -0.89 9.85 8.21
C VAL A 31 -1.32 11.03 9.08
N VAL A 32 -2.47 11.64 8.78
CA VAL A 32 -3.02 12.74 9.60
C VAL A 32 -3.27 12.27 11.03
N ALA A 33 -3.89 11.09 11.22
CA ALA A 33 -4.10 10.53 12.55
C ALA A 33 -2.79 10.22 13.29
N ALA A 34 -1.77 9.72 12.59
CA ALA A 34 -0.46 9.43 13.16
C ALA A 34 0.25 10.68 13.66
N PHE A 35 0.17 11.79 12.93
CA PHE A 35 0.78 13.05 13.39
C PHE A 35 -0.06 13.80 14.42
N ALA A 36 -1.39 13.81 14.26
CA ALA A 36 -2.28 14.61 15.12
C ALA A 36 -2.66 13.91 16.43
N LEU A 37 -2.87 12.59 16.39
CA LEU A 37 -3.48 11.85 17.51
C LEU A 37 -2.48 10.96 18.25
N ALA A 38 -1.54 10.32 17.55
CA ALA A 38 -0.59 9.39 18.18
C ALA A 38 0.27 10.01 19.30
N PRO A 39 0.72 11.29 19.23
CA PRO A 39 1.48 11.91 20.32
C PRO A 39 0.68 12.05 21.63
N SER A 40 -0.65 12.06 21.55
CA SER A 40 -1.52 12.23 22.71
C SER A 40 -1.76 10.94 23.51
N SER A 41 -1.51 9.77 22.92
CA SER A 41 -1.78 8.49 23.58
C SER A 41 -1.01 7.33 22.95
N MET A 42 -0.28 6.60 23.79
CA MET A 42 0.41 5.37 23.39
C MET A 42 -0.57 4.31 22.85
N ALA A 43 -1.79 4.24 23.39
CA ALA A 43 -2.82 3.32 22.91
C ALA A 43 -3.29 3.68 21.49
N ILE A 44 -3.44 4.98 21.18
CA ILE A 44 -3.77 5.45 19.83
C ILE A 44 -2.62 5.14 18.87
N ALA A 45 -1.38 5.40 19.26
CA ALA A 45 -0.21 5.08 18.44
C ALA A 45 -0.13 3.58 18.13
N ALA A 46 -0.32 2.73 19.14
CA ALA A 46 -0.36 1.27 18.98
C ALA A 46 -1.48 0.84 18.03
N ALA A 47 -2.70 1.35 18.22
CA ALA A 47 -3.83 1.03 17.36
C ALA A 47 -3.57 1.42 15.90
N LEU A 48 -2.98 2.59 15.66
CA LEU A 48 -2.62 3.04 14.31
C LEU A 48 -1.54 2.15 13.67
N LEU A 49 -0.50 1.79 14.43
CA LEU A 49 0.57 0.90 13.96
C LEU A 49 0.04 -0.49 13.58
N VAL A 50 -0.97 -1.01 14.28
CA VAL A 50 -1.63 -2.29 13.94
C VAL A 50 -2.60 -2.11 12.76
N ALA A 51 -3.34 -1.01 12.73
CA ALA A 51 -4.33 -0.73 11.69
C ALA A 51 -3.71 -0.62 10.29
N TYR A 52 -2.48 -0.11 10.18
CA TYR A 52 -1.84 0.12 8.88
C TYR A 52 -1.58 -1.17 8.06
N PRO A 53 -0.84 -2.17 8.56
CA PRO A 53 -0.68 -3.45 7.86
C PRO A 53 -2.01 -4.21 7.73
N THR A 54 -2.91 -4.07 8.70
CA THR A 54 -4.26 -4.67 8.61
C THR A 54 -5.03 -4.13 7.40
N TRP A 55 -5.02 -2.81 7.23
CA TRP A 55 -5.62 -2.15 6.09
C TRP A 55 -4.97 -2.55 4.77
N ASP A 56 -3.64 -2.65 4.73
CA ASP A 56 -2.95 -3.11 3.53
C ASP A 56 -3.38 -4.53 3.12
N ALA A 57 -3.52 -5.45 4.09
CA ALA A 57 -4.04 -6.79 3.84
C ALA A 57 -5.46 -6.74 3.26
N ALA A 58 -6.37 -5.99 3.88
CA ALA A 58 -7.75 -5.85 3.42
C ALA A 58 -7.81 -5.29 1.99
N ALA A 59 -7.04 -4.25 1.70
CA ALA A 59 -7.01 -3.62 0.39
C ALA A 59 -6.46 -4.56 -0.70
N ASN A 60 -5.37 -5.30 -0.44
CA ASN A 60 -4.85 -6.28 -1.40
C ASN A 60 -5.84 -7.44 -1.62
N TYR A 61 -6.55 -7.87 -0.57
CA TYR A 61 -7.56 -8.91 -0.68
C TYR A 61 -8.73 -8.44 -1.55
N LEU A 62 -9.26 -7.24 -1.28
CA LEU A 62 -10.33 -6.63 -2.08
C LEU A 62 -9.92 -6.51 -3.55
N ASP A 63 -8.74 -5.97 -3.84
CA ASP A 63 -8.31 -5.84 -5.24
C ASP A 63 -8.11 -7.19 -5.93
N ALA A 64 -7.63 -8.21 -5.21
CA ALA A 64 -7.53 -9.56 -5.75
C ALA A 64 -8.90 -10.14 -6.10
N LEU A 65 -9.92 -9.95 -5.26
CA LEU A 65 -11.29 -10.40 -5.53
C LEU A 65 -11.86 -9.77 -6.79
N TRP A 66 -11.77 -8.44 -6.92
CA TRP A 66 -12.27 -7.69 -8.07
C TRP A 66 -11.42 -7.83 -9.34
N SER A 67 -10.21 -8.39 -9.22
CA SER A 67 -9.30 -8.66 -10.34
C SER A 67 -9.23 -10.13 -10.78
N GLY A 68 -10.24 -10.94 -10.45
CA GLY A 68 -10.34 -12.33 -10.88
C GLY A 68 -9.82 -13.37 -9.87
N GLY A 69 -9.79 -13.01 -8.60
CA GLY A 69 -9.49 -13.88 -7.46
C GLY A 69 -8.00 -14.04 -7.12
N LEU A 70 -7.74 -14.63 -5.95
CA LEU A 70 -6.39 -14.83 -5.41
C LEU A 70 -5.53 -15.78 -6.27
N ASN A 71 -6.13 -16.79 -6.91
CA ASN A 71 -5.40 -17.73 -7.77
C ASN A 71 -4.75 -17.04 -8.97
N ARG A 72 -5.43 -16.04 -9.55
CA ARG A 72 -4.92 -15.26 -10.68
C ARG A 72 -4.01 -14.12 -10.22
N ASN A 73 -4.16 -13.66 -8.98
CA ASN A 73 -3.43 -12.53 -8.40
C ASN A 73 -2.51 -12.97 -7.25
N ARG A 74 -1.65 -13.96 -7.51
CA ARG A 74 -0.75 -14.55 -6.48
C ARG A 74 0.10 -13.53 -5.71
N THR A 75 0.59 -12.48 -6.37
CA THR A 75 1.38 -11.43 -5.70
C THR A 75 0.56 -10.67 -4.66
N GLN A 76 -0.71 -10.42 -4.94
CA GLN A 76 -1.63 -9.78 -4.00
C GLN A 76 -1.97 -10.73 -2.87
N GLY A 77 -2.24 -12.00 -3.17
CA GLY A 77 -2.50 -13.01 -2.14
C GLY A 77 -1.33 -13.21 -1.17
N LEU A 78 -0.10 -13.25 -1.68
CA LEU A 78 1.09 -13.26 -0.83
C LEU A 78 1.20 -11.98 -0.01
N ASN A 79 0.84 -10.82 -0.58
CA ASN A 79 0.89 -9.56 0.15
C ASN A 79 -0.14 -9.51 1.29
N VAL A 80 -1.33 -10.08 1.08
CA VAL A 80 -2.31 -10.27 2.17
C VAL A 80 -1.69 -11.05 3.33
N LEU A 81 -1.05 -12.19 3.04
CA LEU A 81 -0.42 -13.03 4.06
C LEU A 81 0.71 -12.29 4.80
N VAL A 82 1.59 -11.62 4.05
CA VAL A 82 2.69 -10.81 4.59
C VAL A 82 2.15 -9.70 5.50
N SER A 83 1.11 -8.99 5.07
CA SER A 83 0.52 -7.89 5.84
C SER A 83 -0.24 -8.37 7.08
N LEU A 84 -0.90 -9.54 7.04
CA LEU A 84 -1.50 -10.16 8.23
C LEU A 84 -0.44 -10.65 9.21
N ALA A 85 0.61 -11.32 8.73
CA ALA A 85 1.72 -11.74 9.58
C ALA A 85 2.40 -10.53 10.25
N THR A 86 2.57 -9.44 9.50
CA THR A 86 3.11 -8.17 10.02
C THR A 86 2.20 -7.58 11.09
N THR A 87 0.88 -7.61 10.89
CA THR A 87 -0.09 -7.13 11.88
C THR A 87 0.10 -7.85 13.23
N ILE A 88 0.19 -9.18 13.20
CA ILE A 88 0.41 -9.99 14.41
C ILE A 88 1.78 -9.68 15.01
N ALA A 89 2.83 -9.62 14.18
CA ALA A 89 4.19 -9.33 14.63
C ALA A 89 4.30 -7.94 15.31
N VAL A 90 3.61 -6.92 14.79
CA VAL A 90 3.57 -5.58 15.38
C VAL A 90 2.88 -5.60 16.74
N ILE A 91 1.77 -6.33 16.90
CA ILE A 91 1.09 -6.48 18.20
C ILE A 91 2.04 -7.03 19.26
N LEU A 92 2.82 -8.06 18.90
CA LEU A 92 3.81 -8.66 19.81
C LEU A 92 5.00 -7.72 20.06
N ALA A 93 5.51 -7.06 19.02
CA ALA A 93 6.66 -6.16 19.12
C ALA A 93 6.39 -4.90 19.94
N LEU A 94 5.14 -4.42 19.95
CA LEU A 94 4.71 -3.31 20.80
C LEU A 94 4.87 -3.60 22.30
N GLN A 95 4.93 -4.89 22.69
CA GLN A 95 5.20 -5.29 24.08
C GLN A 95 6.70 -5.31 24.41
N VAL A 96 7.57 -5.18 23.40
CA VAL A 96 9.02 -5.29 23.54
C VAL A 96 9.68 -3.93 23.36
N SER A 97 9.63 -3.34 22.16
CA SER A 97 10.19 -2.02 21.89
C SER A 97 9.76 -1.45 20.54
N MET A 98 9.83 -0.13 20.39
CA MET A 98 9.56 0.53 19.11
C MET A 98 10.64 0.23 18.05
N ASN A 99 11.85 -0.14 18.47
CA ASN A 99 12.90 -0.63 17.56
C ASN A 99 12.46 -1.92 16.85
N TRP A 100 11.89 -2.88 17.58
CA TRP A 100 11.33 -4.10 16.98
C TRP A 100 10.17 -3.79 16.05
N VAL A 101 9.27 -2.88 16.44
CA VAL A 101 8.16 -2.43 15.58
C VAL A 101 8.71 -1.85 14.28
N LEU A 102 9.67 -0.92 14.34
CA LEU A 102 10.25 -0.31 13.14
C LEU A 102 10.96 -1.35 12.26
N GLY A 103 11.68 -2.30 12.86
CA GLY A 103 12.34 -3.40 12.14
C GLY A 103 11.35 -4.28 11.38
N ILE A 104 10.22 -4.64 12.02
CA ILE A 104 9.13 -5.40 11.40
C ILE A 104 8.48 -4.60 10.27
N PHE A 105 8.21 -3.32 10.48
CA PHE A 105 7.74 -2.43 9.42
C PHE A 105 8.73 -2.32 8.26
N GLY A 106 10.02 -2.36 8.54
CA GLY A 106 11.06 -2.39 7.52
C GLY A 106 11.04 -3.65 6.66
N ALA A 107 10.98 -4.83 7.31
CA ALA A 107 10.86 -6.10 6.60
C ALA A 107 9.57 -6.19 5.78
N TRP A 108 8.45 -5.74 6.36
CA TRP A 108 7.16 -5.63 5.69
C TRP A 108 7.23 -4.70 4.47
N ALA A 109 7.80 -3.50 4.60
CA ALA A 109 7.91 -2.56 3.49
C ALA A 109 8.73 -3.14 2.32
N ILE A 110 9.80 -3.90 2.60
CA ILE A 110 10.54 -4.62 1.55
C ILE A 110 9.65 -5.65 0.86
N LEU A 111 9.05 -6.56 1.62
CA LEU A 111 8.26 -7.65 1.05
C LEU A 111 7.04 -7.13 0.29
N SER A 112 6.24 -6.26 0.92
CA SER A 112 5.06 -5.65 0.31
C SER A 112 5.41 -4.74 -0.86
N GLY A 113 6.49 -3.96 -0.77
CA GLY A 113 6.98 -3.13 -1.87
C GLY A 113 7.34 -3.94 -3.11
N LEU A 114 8.07 -5.05 -2.94
CA LEU A 114 8.42 -5.95 -4.04
C LEU A 114 7.20 -6.68 -4.62
N LEU A 115 6.25 -7.08 -3.78
CA LEU A 115 5.00 -7.71 -4.24
C LEU A 115 4.11 -6.71 -4.99
N GLN A 116 4.05 -5.45 -4.54
CA GLN A 116 3.37 -4.36 -5.23
C GLN A 116 4.04 -4.06 -6.57
N LEU A 117 5.38 -3.98 -6.61
CA LEU A 117 6.15 -3.83 -7.84
C LEU A 117 5.84 -4.96 -8.83
N GLY A 118 5.87 -6.22 -8.38
CA GLY A 118 5.51 -7.37 -9.21
C GLY A 118 4.07 -7.31 -9.75
N THR A 119 3.13 -6.84 -8.94
CA THR A 119 1.73 -6.62 -9.36
C THR A 119 1.63 -5.52 -10.42
N ALA A 120 2.32 -4.40 -10.22
CA ALA A 120 2.34 -3.27 -11.15
C ALA A 120 2.98 -3.66 -12.49
N LEU A 121 4.08 -4.41 -12.49
CA LEU A 121 4.73 -4.93 -13.69
C LEU A 121 3.81 -5.86 -14.49
N ARG A 122 3.05 -6.74 -13.82
CA ARG A 122 2.05 -7.61 -14.47
C ARG A 122 0.93 -6.80 -15.13
N ARG A 123 0.56 -5.67 -14.52
CA ARG A 123 -0.52 -4.78 -14.99
C ARG A 123 -0.04 -3.75 -16.01
N TRP A 124 1.27 -3.57 -16.18
CA TRP A 124 1.90 -2.50 -16.96
C TRP A 124 1.38 -2.40 -18.39
N LYS A 125 1.27 -3.54 -19.10
CA LYS A 125 0.80 -3.56 -20.49
C LYS A 125 -0.71 -3.37 -20.62
N ARG A 126 -1.47 -3.51 -19.53
CA ARG A 126 -2.94 -3.44 -19.53
C ARG A 126 -3.46 -2.07 -19.06
N PHE A 127 -2.72 -1.39 -18.19
CA PHE A 127 -3.13 -0.12 -17.59
C PHE A 127 -1.97 0.88 -17.57
N GLY A 128 -2.16 2.07 -18.14
CA GLY A 128 -1.09 3.07 -18.35
C GLY A 128 -0.59 3.81 -17.09
N ALA A 129 -1.17 3.59 -15.91
CA ALA A 129 -0.82 4.30 -14.66
C ALA A 129 0.11 3.53 -13.71
N GLN A 130 0.64 2.38 -14.16
CA GLN A 130 1.41 1.47 -13.29
C GLN A 130 2.84 1.93 -13.03
N TRP A 131 3.35 2.92 -13.77
CA TRP A 131 4.69 3.47 -13.55
C TRP A 131 4.87 4.04 -12.14
N ALA A 132 3.88 4.79 -11.65
CA ALA A 132 3.90 5.33 -10.29
C ALA A 132 3.85 4.21 -9.23
N MET A 133 3.17 3.10 -9.52
CA MET A 133 3.12 1.93 -8.63
C MET A 133 4.41 1.12 -8.62
N VAL A 134 5.14 1.07 -9.74
CA VAL A 134 6.49 0.49 -9.78
C VAL A 134 7.45 1.36 -8.96
N LEU A 135 7.44 2.69 -9.14
CA LEU A 135 8.26 3.59 -8.32
C LEU A 135 7.91 3.48 -6.83
N SER A 136 6.62 3.41 -6.49
CA SER A 136 6.15 3.18 -5.13
C SER A 136 6.69 1.89 -4.53
N GLY A 137 6.65 0.77 -5.28
CA GLY A 137 7.17 -0.51 -4.81
C GLY A 137 8.68 -0.49 -4.59
N GLY A 138 9.44 0.13 -5.50
CA GLY A 138 10.88 0.30 -5.35
C GLY A 138 11.25 1.19 -4.17
N GLN A 139 10.61 2.36 -4.03
CA GLN A 139 10.80 3.27 -2.89
C GLN A 139 10.47 2.59 -1.57
N SER A 140 9.43 1.76 -1.54
CA SER A 140 9.04 1.02 -0.34
C SER A 140 10.11 0.03 0.11
N ALA A 141 10.73 -0.69 -0.83
CA ALA A 141 11.85 -1.57 -0.51
C ALA A 141 13.07 -0.81 0.03
N LEU A 142 13.41 0.35 -0.56
CA LEU A 142 14.51 1.18 -0.06
C LEU A 142 14.21 1.76 1.34
N ALA A 143 13.00 2.26 1.56
CA ALA A 143 12.58 2.76 2.86
C ALA A 143 12.58 1.66 3.92
N GLY A 144 12.21 0.42 3.56
CA GLY A 144 12.28 -0.72 4.46
C GLY A 144 13.70 -1.06 4.90
N GLY A 145 14.68 -0.99 3.99
CA GLY A 145 16.10 -1.11 4.34
C GLY A 145 16.54 -0.01 5.32
N PHE A 146 16.11 1.23 5.09
CA PHE A 146 16.37 2.35 5.99
C PHE A 146 15.72 2.19 7.37
N PHE A 147 14.54 1.59 7.45
CA PHE A 147 13.87 1.27 8.71
C PHE A 147 14.59 0.19 9.50
N ILE A 148 15.06 -0.87 8.84
CA ILE A 148 15.88 -1.91 9.49
C ILE A 148 17.17 -1.31 10.04
N TYR A 149 17.83 -0.43 9.28
CA TYR A 149 19.02 0.26 9.76
C TYR A 149 18.72 1.14 10.98
N GLN A 150 17.70 2.00 10.92
CA GLN A 150 17.30 2.85 12.04
C GLN A 150 16.86 2.05 13.28
N ALA A 151 16.23 0.89 13.10
CA ALA A 151 15.83 0.01 14.20
C ALA A 151 17.03 -0.50 15.01
N ALA A 152 18.21 -0.60 14.39
CA ALA A 152 19.45 -0.98 15.06
C ALA A 152 20.18 0.19 15.74
N MET A 153 19.70 1.43 15.57
CA MET A 153 20.32 2.61 16.17
C MET A 153 19.85 2.82 17.63
N PRO A 154 20.66 3.47 18.49
CA PRO A 154 20.28 3.76 19.87
C PRO A 154 19.09 4.72 20.00
N ALA A 155 18.85 5.56 18.99
CA ALA A 155 17.73 6.50 18.98
C ALA A 155 16.41 5.72 18.85
N VAL A 156 15.50 5.94 19.80
CA VAL A 156 14.20 5.24 19.83
C VAL A 156 13.33 5.74 18.67
N PRO A 157 12.89 4.85 17.76
CA PRO A 157 12.01 5.25 16.66
C PRO A 157 10.65 5.73 17.14
N SER A 158 9.93 6.40 16.25
CA SER A 158 8.54 6.81 16.49
C SER A 158 7.64 6.45 15.32
N ILE A 159 6.32 6.52 15.54
CA ILE A 159 5.32 6.37 14.47
C ILE A 159 5.50 7.40 13.35
N ALA A 160 6.13 8.55 13.62
CA ALA A 160 6.40 9.58 12.61
C ALA A 160 7.32 9.06 11.50
N ASN A 161 8.26 8.16 11.81
CA ASN A 161 9.12 7.53 10.81
C ASN A 161 8.27 6.72 9.80
N VAL A 162 7.30 5.95 10.30
CA VAL A 162 6.35 5.17 9.48
C VAL A 162 5.39 6.09 8.73
N ALA A 163 4.93 7.19 9.36
CA ALA A 163 4.03 8.15 8.74
C ALA A 163 4.66 8.91 7.57
N GLY A 164 5.93 9.32 7.70
CA GLY A 164 6.66 9.93 6.59
C GLY A 164 6.72 9.00 5.37
N TYR A 165 7.00 7.72 5.59
CA TYR A 165 6.95 6.69 4.55
C TYR A 165 5.55 6.53 3.93
N ALA A 166 4.51 6.40 4.77
CA ALA A 166 3.13 6.22 4.32
C ALA A 166 2.61 7.42 3.50
N ALA A 167 3.06 8.64 3.85
CA ALA A 167 2.71 9.86 3.11
C ALA A 167 3.22 9.83 1.67
N VAL A 168 4.46 9.37 1.45
CA VAL A 168 5.01 9.20 0.09
C VAL A 168 4.20 8.16 -0.70
N GLY A 169 3.82 7.05 -0.06
CA GLY A 169 2.92 6.06 -0.66
C GLY A 169 1.56 6.64 -1.08
N ALA A 170 0.96 7.48 -0.23
CA ALA A 170 -0.33 8.14 -0.52
C ALA A 170 -0.26 9.00 -1.79
N ILE A 171 0.85 9.73 -1.98
CA ILE A 171 1.10 10.54 -3.19
C ILE A 171 1.14 9.65 -4.43
N TYR A 172 1.86 8.53 -4.40
CA TYR A 172 1.90 7.62 -5.55
C TYR A 172 0.52 7.05 -5.90
N PHE A 173 -0.28 6.65 -4.90
CA PHE A 173 -1.64 6.18 -5.15
C PHE A 173 -2.50 7.27 -5.78
N LEU A 174 -2.41 8.51 -5.29
CA LEU A 174 -3.14 9.64 -5.85
C LEU A 174 -2.71 9.92 -7.30
N VAL A 175 -1.41 9.91 -7.59
CA VAL A 175 -0.87 10.10 -8.95
C VAL A 175 -1.42 9.02 -9.89
N SER A 176 -1.41 7.75 -9.50
CA SER A 176 -1.99 6.68 -10.30
C SER A 176 -3.50 6.85 -10.52
N ALA A 177 -4.25 7.28 -9.49
CA ALA A 177 -5.69 7.52 -9.59
C ALA A 177 -6.03 8.67 -10.56
N VAL A 178 -5.32 9.80 -10.44
CA VAL A 178 -5.48 10.95 -11.33
C VAL A 178 -5.09 10.58 -12.77
N TRP A 179 -3.99 9.85 -12.96
CA TRP A 179 -3.55 9.43 -14.29
C TRP A 179 -4.57 8.52 -14.99
N LEU A 180 -5.18 7.58 -14.26
CA LEU A 180 -6.26 6.75 -14.81
C LEU A 180 -7.48 7.60 -15.18
N THR A 181 -7.82 8.61 -14.38
CA THR A 181 -8.94 9.53 -14.63
C THR A 181 -8.71 10.35 -15.91
N VAL A 182 -7.54 10.99 -16.03
CA VAL A 182 -7.17 11.76 -17.24
C VAL A 182 -7.11 10.85 -18.46
N GLY A 183 -6.57 9.63 -18.32
CA GLY A 183 -6.54 8.64 -19.40
C GLY A 183 -7.93 8.21 -19.88
N THR A 184 -8.92 8.11 -18.98
CA THR A 184 -10.31 7.86 -19.38
C THR A 184 -10.91 9.04 -20.13
N TRP A 185 -10.73 10.27 -19.66
CA TRP A 185 -11.26 11.47 -20.32
C TRP A 185 -10.70 11.66 -21.73
N ARG A 186 -9.40 11.45 -21.92
CA ARG A 186 -8.77 11.55 -23.25
C ARG A 186 -9.31 10.55 -24.26
N ARG A 187 -9.69 9.34 -23.82
CA ARG A 187 -10.31 8.33 -24.69
C ARG A 187 -11.76 8.68 -25.02
N SER A 188 -12.51 9.19 -24.05
CA SER A 188 -13.89 9.63 -24.27
C SER A 188 -13.99 10.85 -25.18
N ALA A 189 -13.00 11.75 -25.17
CA ALA A 189 -12.95 12.92 -26.05
C ALA A 189 -12.46 12.60 -27.48
N ALA A 190 -11.95 11.39 -27.71
CA ALA A 190 -11.45 10.93 -29.02
C ALA A 190 -12.42 9.95 -29.72
N LEU A 191 -13.56 9.66 -29.09
CA LEU A 191 -14.69 8.90 -29.63
C LEU A 191 -15.80 9.88 -30.03
#